data_AF-A0A9N9FXT5-F1
#
_entry.id   AF-A0A9N9FXT5-F1
#
_cell.length_a   1.000
_cell.length_b   1.000
_cell.length_c   1.000
_cell.angle_alpha   90.00
_cell.angle_beta   90.00
_cell.angle_gamma   90.00
#
_symmetry.space_group_name_H-M   'P 1'
#
loop_
_entity.id
_entity.type
_entity.pdbx_description
1 polymer ?
#
loop_
_entity_poly.entity_id
_entity_poly.type
_entity_poly.pdbx_seq_one_letter_code
_entity_poly.pdbx_strand_id
1 'polypeptide(L)'
;MTEKVYSTKLFVIEPADVTLGSRKFYCQTIWYKPKILTDTENLLPADVICEVKLTDCTDYWGAKVTNSQLMENTTLNISKDFNNKRLGVIQGLLNGQRQVDNRPCRLSVNSQNELVFTVEGRENSSNYDEQLVAVVDIWKLQLHSVRDQSLQNMWRELLSNAIEQINSAEKLNTETAKMLKGKRKFSTKEIDRMNVTKSILDKNLIIKFSVVLNSKKQKIRKLKRLLERQE
;
A
#
# COMPACT_ATOMS: atom_id res chain seq x y z
N MET A 1 31.84 4.92 -2.20
CA MET A 1 30.62 5.48 -1.57
C MET A 1 29.51 4.45 -1.73
N THR A 2 28.92 3.96 -0.64
CA THR A 2 27.74 3.07 -0.69
C THR A 2 26.49 3.92 -0.95
N GLU A 3 25.80 3.67 -2.05
CA GLU A 3 24.54 4.36 -2.37
C GLU A 3 23.50 4.05 -1.29
N LYS A 4 22.85 5.09 -0.77
CA LYS A 4 21.84 4.93 0.28
C LYS A 4 20.61 4.23 -0.31
N VAL A 5 20.30 3.04 0.19
CA VAL A 5 19.08 2.32 -0.18
C VAL A 5 17.87 2.98 0.48
N TYR A 6 16.90 3.39 -0.32
CA TYR A 6 15.65 4.00 0.12
C TYR A 6 14.55 2.95 0.34
N SER A 7 14.39 2.02 -0.60
CA SER A 7 13.42 0.94 -0.46
C SER A 7 13.78 -0.26 -1.32
N THR A 8 13.43 -1.45 -0.84
CA THR A 8 13.57 -2.70 -1.57
C THR A 8 12.22 -3.38 -1.66
N LYS A 9 11.82 -3.83 -2.85
CA LYS A 9 10.57 -4.57 -3.07
C LYS A 9 10.86 -5.89 -3.75
N LEU A 10 10.11 -6.92 -3.36
CA LEU A 10 10.18 -8.26 -3.94
C LEU A 10 8.77 -8.64 -4.38
N PHE A 11 8.63 -9.08 -5.63
CA PHE A 11 7.36 -9.53 -6.18
C PHE A 11 7.58 -10.61 -7.24
N VAL A 12 6.57 -11.45 -7.44
CA VAL A 12 6.60 -12.51 -8.46
C VAL A 12 6.13 -11.93 -9.80
N ILE A 13 6.62 -12.46 -10.90
CA ILE A 13 6.15 -12.20 -12.27
C ILE A 13 5.91 -13.54 -12.94
N GLU A 14 4.75 -13.66 -13.56
CA GLU A 14 4.40 -14.81 -14.38
C GLU A 14 4.52 -14.35 -15.84
N PRO A 15 5.43 -14.96 -16.63
CA PRO A 15 5.66 -14.56 -18.00
C PRO A 15 4.41 -14.86 -18.82
N ALA A 16 4.05 -13.93 -19.71
CA ALA A 16 3.01 -14.17 -20.71
C ALA A 16 3.56 -14.87 -21.96
N ASP A 17 4.89 -14.88 -22.12
CA ASP A 17 5.59 -15.44 -23.28
C ASP A 17 5.67 -16.97 -23.20
N VAL A 18 5.20 -17.64 -24.26
CA VAL A 18 5.18 -19.11 -24.37
C VAL A 18 6.60 -19.69 -24.36
N THR A 19 7.60 -18.94 -24.83
CA THR A 19 9.00 -19.39 -24.89
C THR A 19 9.64 -19.52 -23.50
N LEU A 20 9.18 -18.73 -22.52
CA LEU A 20 9.63 -18.80 -21.13
C LEU A 20 8.88 -19.89 -20.32
N GLY A 21 7.84 -20.50 -20.91
CA GLY A 21 7.03 -21.54 -20.30
C GLY A 21 6.29 -21.08 -19.05
N SER A 22 5.89 -22.03 -18.20
CA SER A 22 5.20 -21.77 -16.94
C SER A 22 6.14 -21.42 -15.77
N ARG A 23 7.34 -20.90 -16.07
CA ARG A 23 8.33 -20.55 -15.03
C ARG A 23 7.85 -19.33 -14.23
N LYS A 24 8.21 -19.29 -12.95
CA LYS A 24 7.97 -18.11 -12.10
C LYS A 24 9.26 -17.32 -11.98
N PHE A 25 9.15 -16.01 -12.15
CA PHE A 25 10.27 -15.11 -11.96
C PHE A 25 10.05 -14.29 -10.69
N TYR A 26 11.11 -14.13 -9.90
CA TYR A 26 11.14 -13.27 -8.73
C TYR A 26 11.89 -12.00 -9.08
N CYS A 27 11.19 -10.87 -9.00
CA CYS A 27 11.73 -9.55 -9.28
C CYS A 27 11.98 -8.82 -7.97
N GLN A 28 13.21 -8.37 -7.79
CA GLN A 28 13.60 -7.46 -6.73
C GLN A 28 13.94 -6.10 -7.33
N THR A 29 13.37 -5.05 -6.78
CA THR A 29 13.72 -3.66 -7.12
C THR A 29 14.35 -3.00 -5.91
N ILE A 30 15.44 -2.28 -6.14
CA ILE A 30 16.17 -1.52 -5.12
C ILE A 30 16.17 -0.07 -5.55
N TRP A 31 15.58 0.80 -4.75
CA TRP A 31 15.49 2.23 -5.01
C TRP A 31 16.58 2.97 -4.24
N TYR A 32 17.34 3.81 -4.94
CA TYR A 32 18.38 4.65 -4.32
C TYR A 32 17.90 6.09 -4.09
N LYS A 33 16.76 6.46 -4.68
CA LYS A 33 16.16 7.80 -4.57
C LYS A 33 14.68 7.69 -4.15
N PRO A 34 14.20 8.60 -3.28
CA PRO A 34 12.78 8.69 -2.96
C PRO A 34 11.96 9.09 -4.19
N LYS A 35 10.72 8.58 -4.25
CA LYS A 35 9.63 8.86 -5.21
C LYS A 35 9.94 9.94 -6.26
N ILE A 36 10.18 9.50 -7.49
CA ILE A 36 10.57 10.36 -8.61
C ILE A 36 9.45 11.28 -9.09
N LEU A 37 8.17 10.92 -8.87
CA LEU A 37 7.00 11.67 -9.38
C LEU A 37 6.93 13.17 -8.99
N THR A 38 7.67 13.61 -7.97
CA THR A 38 7.65 15.02 -7.52
C THR A 38 8.96 15.77 -7.76
N ASP A 39 10.08 15.09 -8.04
CA ASP A 39 11.43 15.69 -7.99
C ASP A 39 12.33 15.33 -9.20
N THR A 40 11.75 14.90 -10.34
CA THR A 40 12.52 14.59 -11.57
C THR A 40 13.40 15.72 -12.08
N GLU A 41 13.00 16.97 -11.82
CA GLU A 41 13.69 18.17 -12.35
C GLU A 41 15.10 18.36 -11.77
N ASN A 42 15.38 17.76 -10.62
CA ASN A 42 16.67 17.89 -9.92
C ASN A 42 17.62 16.70 -10.17
N LEU A 43 17.20 15.69 -10.95
CA LEU A 43 17.99 14.49 -11.20
C LEU A 43 18.72 14.57 -12.54
N LEU A 44 20.02 14.27 -12.53
CA LEU A 44 20.81 14.22 -13.75
C LEU A 44 20.37 13.01 -14.60
N PRO A 45 20.41 13.08 -15.94
CA PRO A 45 20.03 11.96 -16.80
C PRO A 45 20.77 10.65 -16.50
N ALA A 46 22.04 10.74 -16.08
CA ALA A 46 22.88 9.59 -15.75
C ALA A 46 22.67 9.03 -14.34
N ASP A 47 21.86 9.69 -13.49
CA ASP A 47 21.64 9.24 -12.12
C ASP A 47 20.93 7.89 -12.11
N VAL A 48 21.55 6.91 -11.47
CA VAL A 48 20.93 5.61 -11.22
C VAL A 48 19.86 5.80 -10.14
N ILE A 49 18.63 5.51 -10.49
CA ILE A 49 17.47 5.72 -9.64
C ILE A 49 17.00 4.42 -8.96
N CYS A 50 17.11 3.31 -9.68
CA CYS A 50 16.66 2.01 -9.26
C CYS A 50 17.50 0.91 -9.90
N GLU A 51 17.72 -0.19 -9.19
CA GLU A 51 18.23 -1.43 -9.74
C GLU A 51 17.11 -2.46 -9.79
N VAL A 52 16.95 -3.12 -10.93
CA VAL A 52 15.99 -4.21 -11.13
C VAL A 52 16.78 -5.51 -11.26
N LYS A 53 16.50 -6.46 -10.38
CA LYS A 53 17.09 -7.80 -10.35
C LYS A 53 15.99 -8.83 -10.52
N LEU A 54 16.26 -9.88 -11.27
CA LEU A 54 15.26 -10.87 -11.63
C LEU A 54 15.90 -12.26 -11.65
N THR A 55 15.18 -13.26 -11.15
CA THR A 55 15.64 -14.66 -11.13
C THR A 55 14.49 -15.64 -11.32
N ASP A 56 14.75 -16.77 -11.97
CA ASP A 56 13.83 -17.92 -12.04
C ASP A 56 14.26 -19.08 -11.12
N CYS A 57 15.12 -18.79 -10.12
CA CYS A 57 15.78 -19.77 -9.27
C CYS A 57 16.93 -20.56 -9.91
N THR A 58 17.10 -20.49 -11.23
CA THR A 58 18.24 -21.08 -11.92
C THR A 58 19.22 -20.01 -12.40
N ASP A 59 18.69 -18.99 -13.05
CA ASP A 59 19.45 -17.93 -13.68
C ASP A 59 19.09 -16.57 -13.06
N TYR A 60 19.96 -15.60 -13.33
CA TYR A 60 19.83 -14.25 -12.82
C TYR A 60 20.06 -13.22 -13.90
N TRP A 61 19.24 -12.18 -13.84
CA TRP A 61 19.36 -11.02 -14.69
C TRP A 61 19.26 -9.75 -13.87
N GLY A 62 19.99 -8.72 -14.28
CA GLY A 62 19.97 -7.43 -13.61
C GLY A 62 20.17 -6.28 -14.57
N ALA A 63 19.61 -5.14 -14.23
CA ALA A 63 19.92 -3.86 -14.87
C ALA A 63 19.75 -2.70 -13.89
N LYS A 64 20.57 -1.67 -14.10
CA LYS A 64 20.41 -0.38 -13.44
C LYS A 64 19.55 0.51 -14.32
N VAL A 65 18.54 1.14 -13.74
CA VAL A 65 17.67 2.10 -14.39
C VAL A 65 18.18 3.50 -14.08
N THR A 66 18.48 4.28 -15.11
CA THR A 66 18.84 5.69 -14.98
C THR A 66 17.61 6.59 -15.08
N ASN A 67 17.73 7.84 -14.63
CA ASN A 67 16.70 8.85 -14.82
C ASN A 67 16.37 9.03 -16.32
N SER A 68 17.38 9.03 -17.19
CA SER A 68 17.18 9.12 -18.63
C SER A 68 16.33 7.98 -19.19
N GLN A 69 16.59 6.73 -18.79
CA GLN A 69 15.83 5.55 -19.25
C GLN A 69 14.39 5.53 -18.75
N LEU A 70 14.13 6.10 -17.58
CA LEU A 70 12.77 6.23 -17.05
C LEU A 70 12.01 7.35 -17.78
N MET A 71 12.69 8.47 -18.03
CA MET A 71 12.15 9.65 -18.70
C MET A 71 12.13 9.52 -20.23
N GLU A 72 12.78 8.49 -20.79
CA GLU A 72 12.83 8.25 -22.22
C GLU A 72 11.40 8.15 -22.75
N ASN A 73 11.04 9.10 -23.60
CA ASN A 73 9.74 9.12 -24.24
C ASN A 73 9.71 7.95 -25.21
N THR A 74 8.69 7.10 -25.07
CA THR A 74 8.29 6.24 -26.20
C THR A 74 8.04 7.16 -27.40
N THR A 75 8.24 6.67 -28.63
CA THR A 75 8.11 7.42 -29.89
C THR A 75 6.74 8.07 -30.14
N LEU A 76 5.84 7.99 -29.16
CA LEU A 76 4.53 8.59 -29.10
C LEU A 76 4.66 10.03 -28.60
N ASN A 77 4.08 10.97 -29.34
CA ASN A 77 4.01 12.38 -28.96
C ASN A 77 3.00 12.53 -27.81
N ILE A 78 3.46 12.23 -26.60
CA ILE A 78 2.63 12.01 -25.41
C ILE A 78 2.38 13.35 -24.69
N SER A 79 1.13 13.58 -24.26
CA SER A 79 0.78 14.74 -23.42
C SER A 79 1.45 14.67 -22.04
N LYS A 80 1.74 15.82 -21.43
CA LYS A 80 2.37 15.91 -20.10
C LYS A 80 1.60 15.10 -19.04
N ASP A 81 0.28 15.11 -19.10
CA ASP A 81 -0.59 14.35 -18.19
C ASP A 81 -0.47 12.84 -18.38
N PHE A 82 -0.36 12.37 -19.62
CA PHE A 82 -0.15 10.96 -19.89
C PHE A 82 1.26 10.52 -19.49
N ASN A 83 2.29 11.36 -19.67
CA ASN A 83 3.64 11.04 -19.20
C ASN A 83 3.70 10.88 -17.66
N ASN A 84 3.03 11.75 -16.92
CA ASN A 84 2.92 11.62 -15.46
C ASN A 84 2.20 10.32 -15.05
N LYS A 85 1.12 9.95 -15.76
CA LYS A 85 0.42 8.68 -15.53
C LYS A 85 1.30 7.48 -15.86
N ARG A 86 2.02 7.51 -16.99
CA ARG A 86 3.01 6.49 -17.39
C ARG A 86 4.07 6.29 -16.31
N LEU A 87 4.69 7.37 -15.83
CA LEU A 87 5.69 7.31 -14.75
C LEU A 87 5.09 6.73 -13.47
N GLY A 88 3.84 7.09 -13.14
CA GLY A 88 3.12 6.54 -12.00
C GLY A 88 2.88 5.04 -12.12
N VAL A 89 2.53 4.55 -13.31
CA VAL A 89 2.36 3.12 -13.58
C VAL A 89 3.69 2.38 -13.44
N ILE A 90 4.75 2.84 -14.09
CA ILE A 90 6.08 2.21 -14.01
C ILE A 90 6.56 2.16 -12.56
N GLN A 91 6.45 3.26 -11.82
CA GLN A 91 6.83 3.31 -10.40
C GLN A 91 5.96 2.42 -9.53
N GLY A 92 4.64 2.38 -9.76
CA GLY A 92 3.74 1.49 -9.04
C GLY A 92 4.18 0.03 -9.19
N LEU A 93 4.46 -0.40 -10.41
CA LEU A 93 4.88 -1.76 -10.72
C LEU A 93 6.22 -2.12 -10.11
N LEU A 94 7.21 -1.26 -10.30
CA LEU A 94 8.52 -1.44 -9.68
C LEU A 94 8.43 -1.37 -8.15
N ASN A 95 7.35 -0.83 -7.57
CA ASN A 95 7.08 -0.88 -6.12
C ASN A 95 6.29 -2.13 -5.68
N GLY A 96 6.01 -3.07 -6.57
CA GLY A 96 5.18 -4.24 -6.30
C GLY A 96 3.69 -3.91 -6.15
N GLN A 97 3.28 -2.68 -6.48
CA GLN A 97 1.87 -2.30 -6.54
C GLN A 97 1.31 -2.82 -7.86
N ARG A 98 0.83 -4.06 -7.86
CA ARG A 98 -0.02 -4.59 -8.94
C ARG A 98 -1.35 -3.84 -8.87
N GLN A 99 -1.45 -2.66 -9.46
CA GLN A 99 -2.74 -2.00 -9.61
C GLN A 99 -3.62 -2.88 -10.51
N VAL A 100 -4.63 -3.51 -9.90
CA VAL A 100 -6.05 -3.59 -10.31
C VAL A 100 -6.40 -3.96 -11.78
N ASP A 101 -5.46 -4.40 -12.61
CA ASP A 101 -5.73 -4.66 -14.03
C ASP A 101 -4.84 -5.75 -14.64
N ASN A 102 -4.74 -6.89 -13.95
CA ASN A 102 -4.47 -8.25 -14.44
C ASN A 102 -3.43 -8.53 -15.56
N ARG A 103 -2.56 -7.60 -15.96
CA ARG A 103 -1.27 -7.76 -16.69
C ARG A 103 -0.67 -6.40 -17.09
N PRO A 104 0.03 -5.71 -16.17
CA PRO A 104 0.72 -4.45 -16.48
C PRO A 104 2.22 -4.63 -16.82
N CYS A 105 2.76 -5.84 -16.74
CA CYS A 105 4.13 -6.12 -17.16
C CYS A 105 4.25 -7.52 -17.77
N ARG A 106 5.16 -7.67 -18.73
CA ARG A 106 5.50 -8.93 -19.38
C ARG A 106 7.02 -9.12 -19.43
N LEU A 107 7.43 -10.39 -19.45
CA LEU A 107 8.80 -10.80 -19.73
C LEU A 107 8.82 -11.47 -21.10
N SER A 108 9.81 -11.12 -21.92
CA SER A 108 10.05 -11.71 -23.23
C SER A 108 11.55 -11.84 -23.48
N VAL A 109 11.96 -12.69 -24.41
CA VAL A 109 13.37 -12.79 -24.83
C VAL A 109 13.56 -12.08 -26.16
N ASN A 110 14.57 -11.21 -26.27
CA ASN A 110 14.88 -10.53 -27.53
C ASN A 110 15.66 -11.44 -28.50
N SER A 111 15.92 -10.96 -29.71
CA SER A 111 16.68 -11.69 -30.74
C SER A 111 18.13 -11.97 -30.36
N GLN A 112 18.67 -11.30 -29.34
CA GLN A 112 20.02 -11.49 -28.80
C GLN A 112 20.03 -12.45 -27.60
N ASN A 113 18.89 -13.12 -27.34
CA ASN A 113 18.69 -14.03 -26.21
C ASN A 113 18.82 -13.36 -24.83
N GLU A 114 18.52 -12.07 -24.76
CA GLU A 114 18.49 -11.30 -23.51
C GLU A 114 17.05 -11.09 -23.05
N LEU A 115 16.89 -11.07 -21.72
CA LEU A 115 15.59 -10.95 -21.10
C LEU A 115 15.14 -9.48 -21.12
N VAL A 116 13.94 -9.23 -21.62
CA VAL A 116 13.34 -7.91 -21.71
C VAL A 116 12.14 -7.83 -20.78
N PHE A 117 12.22 -6.91 -19.83
CA PHE A 117 11.12 -6.52 -18.97
C PHE A 117 10.33 -5.40 -19.65
N THR A 118 9.07 -5.65 -19.98
CA THR A 118 8.19 -4.66 -20.63
C THR A 118 7.05 -4.30 -19.70
N VAL A 119 6.76 -3.01 -19.59
CA VAL A 119 5.57 -2.48 -18.93
C VAL A 119 4.54 -2.14 -19.98
N GLU A 120 3.35 -2.69 -19.80
CA GLU A 120 2.20 -2.48 -20.67
C GLU A 120 1.29 -1.41 -20.05
N GLY A 121 0.89 -0.44 -20.87
CA GLY A 121 -0.13 0.53 -20.57
C GLY A 121 -1.41 0.22 -21.34
N ARG A 122 -2.55 0.63 -20.79
CA ARG A 122 -3.85 0.58 -21.46
C ARG A 122 -4.24 1.99 -21.87
N GLU A 123 -4.50 2.17 -23.15
CA GLU A 123 -5.07 3.41 -23.66
C GLU A 123 -6.52 3.15 -24.05
N ASN A 124 -7.45 3.82 -23.36
CA ASN A 124 -8.84 3.87 -23.81
C ASN A 124 -8.88 4.80 -25.02
N SER A 125 -8.95 4.23 -26.23
CA SER A 125 -9.19 5.04 -27.42
C SER A 125 -10.58 5.67 -27.26
N SER A 126 -10.67 6.99 -27.28
CA SER A 126 -11.92 7.71 -27.03
C SER A 126 -12.96 7.59 -28.16
N ASN A 127 -12.65 6.85 -29.24
CA ASN A 127 -13.39 6.93 -30.50
C ASN A 127 -13.88 5.58 -31.07
N TYR A 128 -13.70 4.46 -30.37
CA TYR A 128 -14.27 3.17 -30.78
C TYR A 128 -14.79 2.43 -29.56
N ASP A 129 -15.87 1.66 -29.77
CA ASP A 129 -16.62 0.88 -28.77
C ASP A 129 -15.81 0.45 -27.55
N GLU A 130 -16.44 0.52 -26.37
CA GLU A 130 -15.90 0.25 -25.02
C GLU A 130 -15.23 -1.14 -24.82
N GLN A 131 -15.07 -1.94 -25.87
CA GLN A 131 -14.49 -3.29 -25.87
C GLN A 131 -13.05 -3.39 -26.42
N LEU A 132 -12.50 -2.37 -27.07
CA LEU A 132 -11.13 -2.41 -27.62
C LEU A 132 -10.16 -1.53 -26.83
N VAL A 133 -9.74 -2.05 -25.67
CA VAL A 133 -8.61 -1.47 -24.93
C VAL A 133 -7.32 -1.82 -25.66
N ALA A 134 -6.66 -0.81 -26.24
CA ALA A 134 -5.36 -1.00 -26.86
C ALA A 134 -4.29 -1.18 -25.76
N VAL A 135 -3.55 -2.29 -25.83
CA VAL A 135 -2.39 -2.55 -24.97
C VAL A 135 -1.15 -2.02 -25.69
N VAL A 136 -0.47 -1.07 -25.07
CA VAL A 136 0.70 -0.38 -25.64
C VAL A 136 1.90 -0.58 -24.71
N ASP A 137 3.07 -0.83 -25.29
CA ASP A 137 4.31 -0.88 -24.53
C ASP A 137 4.70 0.54 -24.08
N ILE A 138 4.58 0.84 -22.80
CA ILE A 138 4.89 2.17 -22.26
C ILE A 138 6.32 2.28 -21.75
N TRP A 139 6.99 1.15 -21.44
CA TRP A 139 8.40 1.14 -21.06
C TRP A 139 9.03 -0.24 -21.23
N LYS A 140 10.33 -0.28 -21.53
CA LYS A 140 11.11 -1.51 -21.68
C LYS A 140 12.44 -1.38 -20.98
N LEU A 141 12.89 -2.47 -20.39
CA LEU A 141 14.20 -2.60 -19.77
C LEU A 141 14.83 -3.91 -20.19
N GLN A 142 16.01 -3.83 -20.77
CA GLN A 142 16.83 -4.97 -21.12
C GLN A 142 17.63 -5.40 -19.88
N LEU A 143 17.52 -6.67 -19.54
CA LEU A 143 18.17 -7.28 -18.38
C LEU A 143 19.30 -8.18 -18.87
N HIS A 144 20.48 -8.02 -18.27
CA HIS A 144 21.66 -8.79 -18.66
C HIS A 144 21.92 -9.92 -17.67
N SER A 145 22.37 -11.07 -18.18
CA SER A 145 22.69 -12.23 -17.34
C SER A 145 23.86 -11.93 -16.39
N VAL A 146 23.72 -12.36 -15.16
CA VAL A 146 24.68 -12.15 -14.08
C VAL A 146 25.37 -13.49 -13.76
N ARG A 147 26.72 -13.53 -13.81
CA ARG A 147 27.51 -14.77 -13.70
C ARG A 147 27.52 -15.39 -12.29
N ASP A 148 27.67 -16.72 -12.24
CA ASP A 148 27.54 -17.64 -11.08
C ASP A 148 28.06 -17.17 -9.71
N GLN A 149 29.24 -16.56 -9.63
CA GLN A 149 29.84 -16.22 -8.32
C GLN A 149 29.09 -15.10 -7.58
N SER A 150 28.35 -14.26 -8.31
CA SER A 150 27.50 -13.22 -7.74
C SER A 150 26.10 -13.72 -7.40
N LEU A 151 25.70 -14.87 -7.93
CA LEU A 151 24.38 -15.48 -7.81
C LEU A 151 24.10 -15.97 -6.38
N GLN A 152 25.05 -16.66 -5.77
CA GLN A 152 24.93 -17.15 -4.38
C GLN A 152 24.88 -16.01 -3.36
N ASN A 153 25.71 -14.98 -3.55
CA ASN A 153 25.71 -13.81 -2.68
C ASN A 153 24.38 -13.04 -2.79
N MET A 154 23.82 -12.99 -4.00
CA MET A 154 22.52 -12.36 -4.25
C MET A 154 21.36 -13.14 -3.63
N TRP A 155 21.36 -14.48 -3.67
CA TRP A 155 20.40 -15.31 -2.94
C TRP A 155 20.45 -15.06 -1.43
N ARG A 156 21.67 -15.01 -0.86
CA ARG A 156 21.84 -14.71 0.56
C ARG A 156 21.30 -13.34 0.91
N GLU A 157 21.56 -12.32 0.09
CA GLU A 157 21.05 -10.97 0.28
C GLU A 157 19.52 -10.91 0.18
N LEU A 158 18.93 -11.57 -0.84
CA LEU A 158 17.48 -11.67 -1.03
C LEU A 158 16.79 -12.32 0.15
N LEU A 159 17.29 -13.49 0.59
CA LEU A 159 16.72 -14.23 1.72
C LEU A 159 16.90 -13.48 3.03
N SER A 160 18.07 -12.86 3.27
CA SER A 160 18.32 -12.05 4.46
C SER A 160 17.34 -10.88 4.53
N ASN A 161 17.18 -10.15 3.43
CA ASN A 161 16.23 -9.04 3.35
C ASN A 161 14.78 -9.48 3.56
N ALA A 162 14.38 -10.63 3.00
CA ALA A 162 13.04 -11.18 3.20
C ALA A 162 12.80 -11.57 4.67
N ILE A 163 13.77 -12.23 5.31
CA ILE A 163 13.70 -12.61 6.72
C ILE A 163 13.63 -11.37 7.61
N GLU A 164 14.44 -10.34 7.34
CA GLU A 164 14.40 -9.08 8.08
C GLU A 164 13.05 -8.36 7.94
N GLN A 165 12.46 -8.36 6.74
CA GLN A 165 11.12 -7.81 6.51
C GLN A 165 10.04 -8.57 7.29
N ILE A 166 10.11 -9.90 7.33
CA ILE A 166 9.18 -10.74 8.12
C ILE A 166 9.34 -10.44 9.61
N ASN A 167 10.57 -10.46 10.12
CA ASN A 167 10.85 -10.22 11.54
C ASN A 167 10.42 -8.83 12.00
N SER A 168 10.65 -7.81 11.18
CA SER A 168 10.22 -6.44 11.49
C SER A 168 8.69 -6.30 11.46
N ALA A 169 8.01 -6.94 10.53
CA ALA A 169 6.54 -6.98 10.47
C ALA A 169 5.94 -7.70 11.69
N GLU A 170 6.52 -8.85 12.09
CA GLU A 170 6.09 -9.58 13.29
C GLU A 170 6.30 -8.76 14.57
N LYS A 171 7.45 -8.09 14.69
CA LYS A 171 7.71 -7.19 15.82
C LYS A 171 6.69 -6.05 15.88
N LEU A 172 6.40 -5.40 14.75
CA LEU A 172 5.39 -4.35 14.67
C LEU A 172 3.99 -4.87 15.05
N ASN A 173 3.64 -6.07 14.59
CA ASN A 173 2.34 -6.69 14.89
C ASN A 173 2.20 -7.04 16.38
N THR A 174 3.26 -7.55 17.01
CA THR A 174 3.25 -7.84 18.45
C THR A 174 3.20 -6.58 19.32
N GLU A 175 3.92 -5.52 18.94
CA GLU A 175 3.89 -4.22 19.62
C GLU A 175 2.52 -3.54 19.50
N THR A 176 1.97 -3.48 18.29
CA THR A 176 0.62 -2.93 18.05
C THR A 176 -0.44 -3.73 18.80
N ALA A 177 -0.39 -5.06 18.79
CA ALA A 177 -1.30 -5.90 19.56
C ALA A 177 -1.20 -5.64 21.08
N LYS A 178 0.00 -5.44 21.63
CA LYS A 178 0.20 -5.07 23.04
C LYS A 178 -0.40 -3.69 23.35
N MET A 179 -0.15 -2.69 22.50
CA MET A 179 -0.72 -1.34 22.66
C MET A 179 -2.24 -1.35 22.60
N LEU A 180 -2.84 -2.08 21.64
CA LEU A 180 -4.29 -2.21 21.50
C LEU A 180 -4.91 -2.93 22.70
N LYS A 181 -4.27 -4.00 23.22
CA LYS A 181 -4.70 -4.66 24.46
C LYS A 181 -4.66 -3.71 25.66
N GLY A 182 -3.61 -2.89 25.76
CA GLY A 182 -3.47 -1.87 26.80
C GLY A 182 -4.58 -0.81 26.74
N LYS A 183 -4.80 -0.22 25.56
CA LYS A 183 -5.86 0.78 25.33
C LYS A 183 -7.25 0.19 25.61
N ARG A 184 -7.52 -1.03 25.14
CA ARG A 184 -8.82 -1.69 25.40
C ARG A 184 -9.07 -1.87 26.91
N LYS A 185 -8.08 -2.32 27.68
CA LYS A 185 -8.21 -2.45 29.15
C LYS A 185 -8.47 -1.11 29.82
N PHE A 186 -7.82 -0.04 29.36
CA PHE A 186 -8.04 1.30 29.89
C PHE A 186 -9.47 1.77 29.61
N SER A 187 -9.91 1.70 28.35
CA SER A 187 -11.27 2.12 27.95
C SER A 187 -12.37 1.30 28.65
N THR A 188 -12.19 0.00 28.85
CA THR A 188 -13.17 -0.81 29.60
C THR A 188 -13.32 -0.32 31.04
N LYS A 189 -12.21 -0.01 31.73
CA LYS A 189 -12.27 0.53 33.09
C LYS A 189 -12.95 1.89 33.16
N GLU A 190 -12.77 2.75 32.16
CA GLU A 190 -13.46 4.04 32.10
C GLU A 190 -14.96 3.86 31.87
N ILE A 191 -15.36 2.98 30.95
CA ILE A 191 -16.77 2.65 30.72
C ILE A 191 -17.42 2.10 32.00
N ASP A 192 -16.75 1.21 32.72
CA ASP A 192 -17.26 0.67 33.99
C ASP A 192 -17.47 1.79 35.03
N ARG A 193 -16.50 2.72 35.16
CA ARG A 193 -16.64 3.89 36.04
C ARG A 193 -17.77 4.82 35.62
N MET A 194 -17.95 5.05 34.33
CA MET A 194 -19.06 5.85 33.80
C MET A 194 -20.40 5.19 34.10
N ASN A 195 -20.51 3.86 33.96
CA ASN A 195 -21.72 3.11 34.25
C ASN A 195 -22.09 3.19 35.75
N VAL A 196 -21.10 3.05 36.64
CA VAL A 196 -21.30 3.23 38.09
C VAL A 196 -21.77 4.66 38.40
N THR A 197 -21.11 5.66 37.82
CA THR A 197 -21.47 7.07 38.01
C THR A 197 -22.87 7.38 37.52
N LYS A 198 -23.25 6.88 36.33
CA LYS A 198 -24.60 6.99 35.78
C LYS A 198 -25.63 6.36 36.71
N SER A 199 -25.38 5.15 37.21
CA SER A 199 -26.28 4.47 38.14
C SER A 199 -26.52 5.28 39.43
N ILE A 200 -25.47 5.89 39.97
CA ILE A 200 -25.58 6.76 41.16
C ILE A 200 -26.41 8.01 40.84
N LEU A 201 -26.14 8.65 39.70
CA LEU A 201 -26.88 9.84 39.26
C LEU A 201 -28.37 9.54 39.05
N ASP A 202 -28.70 8.43 38.37
CA ASP A 202 -30.09 8.01 38.13
C ASP A 202 -30.83 7.77 39.45
N LYS A 203 -30.21 7.06 40.41
CA LYS A 203 -30.78 6.86 41.75
C LYS A 203 -31.03 8.18 42.47
N ASN A 204 -30.05 9.09 42.45
CA ASN A 204 -30.17 10.41 43.07
C ASN A 204 -31.29 11.24 42.42
N LEU A 205 -31.45 11.14 41.10
CA LEU A 205 -32.47 11.87 40.36
C LEU A 205 -33.88 11.35 40.67
N ILE A 206 -34.05 10.03 40.77
CA ILE A 206 -35.29 9.38 41.22
C ILE A 206 -35.67 9.84 42.64
N ILE A 207 -34.70 9.88 43.57
CA ILE A 207 -34.93 10.35 44.93
C ILE A 207 -35.41 11.80 44.93
N LYS A 208 -34.71 12.70 44.20
CA LYS A 208 -35.11 14.11 44.07
C LYS A 208 -36.50 14.26 43.45
N PHE A 209 -36.81 13.48 42.41
CA PHE A 209 -38.11 13.51 41.76
C PHE A 209 -39.23 13.04 42.70
N SER A 210 -38.99 11.98 43.49
CA SER A 210 -39.94 11.48 44.48
C SER A 210 -40.26 12.53 45.55
N VAL A 211 -39.25 13.26 46.03
CA VAL A 211 -39.44 14.37 46.99
C VAL A 211 -40.37 15.45 46.41
N VAL A 212 -40.12 15.88 45.18
CA VAL A 212 -40.97 16.88 44.49
C VAL A 212 -42.38 16.35 44.28
N LEU A 213 -42.53 15.10 43.81
CA LEU A 213 -43.82 14.47 43.56
C LEU A 213 -44.65 14.37 44.85
N ASN A 214 -44.03 13.96 45.95
CA ASN A 214 -44.70 13.85 47.24
C ASN A 214 -45.14 15.23 47.77
N SER A 215 -44.31 16.26 47.62
CA SER A 215 -44.68 17.64 47.96
C SER A 215 -45.89 18.12 47.15
N LYS A 216 -45.94 17.84 45.84
CA LYS A 216 -47.09 18.18 45.00
C LYS A 216 -48.35 17.38 45.37
N LYS A 217 -48.23 16.07 45.63
CA LYS A 217 -49.34 15.22 46.12
C LYS A 217 -49.93 15.74 47.43
N GLN A 218 -49.07 16.16 48.37
CA GLN A 218 -49.52 16.77 49.63
C GLN A 218 -50.27 18.08 49.39
N LYS A 219 -49.79 18.95 48.49
CA LYS A 219 -50.47 20.20 48.15
C LYS A 219 -51.85 19.96 47.53
N ILE A 220 -51.97 18.99 46.61
CA ILE A 220 -53.26 18.60 46.01
C ILE A 220 -54.22 18.09 47.08
N ARG A 221 -53.77 17.21 47.98
CA ARG A 221 -54.62 16.71 49.09
C ARG A 221 -55.10 17.83 50.00
N LYS A 222 -54.25 18.83 50.29
CA LYS A 222 -54.64 20.01 51.08
C LYS A 222 -55.71 20.83 50.35
N LEU A 223 -55.51 21.12 49.06
CA LEU A 223 -56.48 21.87 48.26
C LEU A 223 -57.83 21.14 48.15
N LYS A 224 -57.81 19.82 47.90
CA LYS A 224 -59.02 19.00 47.84
C LYS A 224 -59.85 19.10 49.12
N ARG A 225 -59.21 18.96 50.29
CA ARG A 225 -59.87 19.10 51.61
C ARG A 225 -60.43 20.51 51.86
N LEU A 226 -59.83 21.54 51.29
CA LEU A 226 -60.33 22.92 51.45
C LEU A 226 -61.54 23.16 50.54
N LEU A 227 -61.52 22.64 49.31
CA LEU A 227 -62.66 22.69 48.38
C LEU A 227 -63.86 21.90 48.91
N GLU A 228 -63.65 20.66 49.40
CA GLU A 228 -64.69 19.81 50.00
C GLU A 228 -65.31 20.39 51.28
N ARG A 229 -64.73 21.44 51.87
CA ARG A 229 -65.28 22.14 53.05
C ARG A 229 -66.08 23.39 52.68
N GLN A 230 -66.08 23.79 51.42
CA GLN A 230 -66.81 24.96 50.92
C GLN A 230 -68.15 24.59 50.24
N GLU A 231 -68.39 23.29 50.02
CA GLU A 231 -69.72 22.68 49.80
C GLU A 231 -70.36 22.33 51.14
#